data_AF-A0A1H5CCB5-F1
#
_entry.id   AF-A0A1H5CCB5-F1
#
_cell.length_a   1.000
_cell.length_b   1.000
_cell.length_c   1.000
_cell.angle_alpha   90.00
_cell.angle_beta   90.00
_cell.angle_gamma   90.00
#
_symmetry.space_group_name_H-M   'P 1'
#
loop_
_entity.id
_entity.type
_entity.pdbx_description
1 polymer ?
#
loop_
_entity_poly.entity_id
_entity_poly.type
_entity_poly.pdbx_seq_one_letter_code
_entity_poly.pdbx_strand_id
1 'polypeptide(L)'
;MKKLFITIVSLSILFMSCKGGDKSEKTAETATEESEVKTSTAICLLDKLSIRETPSAKGKWITSMSLGETVTFTEEEETDATTKKLYYKVKLTDGKEGWTRATFLAVNGKVGAMLEEASMYKRPDLLTKTDKKYSVMDIIAITENKGDWMKVKGRRAEGEYIEEGWIKSSNISNDEIDIATAKFARSAMSKSTMTERIKALEEVINNQDLSSSKFINVLKSKIADYKTKNVAIDVKDVKVEEVAK
;
A
#
# COMPACT_ATOMS: atom_id res chain seq x y z
N MET A 1 21.56 -28.23 23.98
CA MET A 1 20.31 -29.00 23.78
C MET A 1 20.22 -29.40 22.32
N LYS A 2 20.44 -30.69 22.03
CA LYS A 2 20.48 -31.26 20.67
C LYS A 2 19.05 -31.35 20.14
N LYS A 3 18.76 -30.76 18.97
CA LYS A 3 17.45 -30.89 18.32
C LYS A 3 17.46 -32.14 17.43
N LEU A 4 16.53 -33.04 17.74
CA LEU A 4 16.26 -34.28 17.04
C LEU A 4 15.71 -33.96 15.63
N PHE A 5 16.29 -34.59 14.61
CA PHE A 5 15.70 -34.68 13.27
C PHE A 5 14.66 -35.80 13.27
N ILE A 6 13.41 -35.47 12.95
CA ILE A 6 12.35 -36.47 12.74
C ILE A 6 12.24 -36.71 11.23
N THR A 7 12.71 -37.88 10.80
CA THR A 7 12.61 -38.39 9.44
C THR A 7 11.21 -38.96 9.23
N ILE A 8 10.44 -38.41 8.29
CA ILE A 8 9.11 -38.92 7.92
C ILE A 8 9.32 -40.06 6.92
N VAL A 9 8.98 -41.28 7.34
CA VAL A 9 8.91 -42.47 6.48
C VAL A 9 7.62 -42.40 5.68
N SER A 10 7.73 -42.30 4.35
CA SER A 10 6.60 -42.35 3.42
C SER A 10 6.08 -43.78 3.29
N LEU A 11 4.83 -43.99 3.70
CA LEU A 11 4.13 -45.26 3.59
C LEU A 11 3.46 -45.34 2.20
N SER A 12 4.06 -46.12 1.30
CA SER A 12 3.53 -46.39 -0.04
C SER A 12 2.31 -47.32 0.04
N ILE A 13 1.13 -46.84 -0.34
CA ILE A 13 -0.08 -47.66 -0.47
C ILE A 13 -0.17 -48.14 -1.92
N LEU A 14 0.09 -49.42 -2.13
CA LEU A 14 -0.19 -50.16 -3.36
C LEU A 14 -1.67 -50.55 -3.37
N PHE A 15 -2.46 -50.02 -4.31
CA PHE A 15 -3.76 -50.58 -4.65
C PHE A 15 -3.60 -51.54 -5.84
N MET A 16 -3.50 -52.84 -5.53
CA MET A 16 -3.92 -53.89 -6.45
C MET A 16 -5.40 -54.18 -6.15
N SER A 17 -6.28 -53.96 -7.13
CA SER A 17 -7.65 -54.48 -7.08
C SER A 17 -8.00 -55.17 -8.39
N CYS A 18 -8.77 -56.24 -8.24
CA CYS A 18 -8.92 -57.35 -9.16
C CYS A 18 -9.79 -57.06 -10.38
N LYS A 19 -9.44 -57.80 -11.44
CA LYS A 19 -10.08 -57.94 -12.74
C LYS A 19 -11.33 -58.83 -12.64
N GLY A 20 -12.47 -58.37 -13.16
CA GLY A 20 -13.62 -59.24 -13.44
C GLY A 20 -14.96 -58.53 -13.69
N GLY A 21 -15.39 -58.48 -14.96
CA GLY A 21 -16.78 -58.68 -15.36
C GLY A 21 -17.71 -57.47 -15.52
N ASP A 22 -17.99 -57.14 -16.79
CA ASP A 22 -19.22 -56.56 -17.38
C ASP A 22 -19.94 -55.38 -16.71
N LYS A 23 -19.92 -54.21 -17.38
CA LYS A 23 -21.11 -53.52 -17.93
C LYS A 23 -20.80 -52.11 -18.45
N SER A 24 -21.51 -51.78 -19.54
CA SER A 24 -22.08 -50.48 -19.90
C SER A 24 -21.12 -49.32 -20.12
N GLU A 25 -21.00 -48.93 -21.38
CA GLU A 25 -20.67 -47.56 -21.77
C GLU A 25 -21.57 -46.58 -20.99
N LYS A 26 -20.94 -45.72 -20.22
CA LYS A 26 -21.51 -44.46 -19.76
C LYS A 26 -20.37 -43.45 -19.81
N THR A 27 -20.45 -42.60 -20.83
CA THR A 27 -19.61 -41.41 -21.01
C THR A 27 -19.65 -40.62 -19.70
N ALA A 28 -18.55 -40.66 -18.96
CA ALA A 28 -18.31 -39.77 -17.84
C ALA A 28 -17.57 -38.57 -18.42
N GLU A 29 -18.31 -37.49 -18.65
CA GLU A 29 -17.73 -36.16 -18.76
C GLU A 29 -17.02 -35.88 -17.44
N THR A 30 -15.69 -35.97 -17.46
CA THR A 30 -14.85 -35.41 -16.41
C THR A 30 -15.06 -33.90 -16.44
N ALA A 31 -15.95 -33.42 -15.58
CA ALA A 31 -15.97 -32.03 -15.18
C ALA A 31 -14.64 -31.76 -14.48
N THR A 32 -13.69 -31.20 -15.23
CA THR A 32 -12.49 -30.60 -14.68
C THR A 32 -12.95 -29.44 -13.81
N GLU A 33 -12.98 -29.65 -12.49
CA GLU A 33 -13.03 -28.54 -11.55
C GLU A 33 -11.75 -27.73 -11.78
N GLU A 34 -11.88 -26.61 -12.49
CA GLU A 34 -10.91 -25.52 -12.42
C GLU A 34 -10.83 -25.09 -10.96
N SER A 35 -9.83 -25.61 -10.26
CA SER A 35 -9.38 -25.04 -9.00
C SER A 35 -8.94 -23.60 -9.30
N GLU A 36 -9.80 -22.63 -9.01
CA GLU A 36 -9.45 -21.21 -8.98
C GLU A 36 -8.19 -21.06 -8.13
N VAL A 37 -7.05 -20.82 -8.78
CA VAL A 37 -5.82 -20.45 -8.09
C VAL A 37 -6.08 -19.09 -7.47
N LYS A 38 -6.44 -19.06 -6.18
CA LYS A 38 -6.50 -17.82 -5.40
C LYS A 38 -5.09 -17.23 -5.39
N THR A 39 -4.87 -16.22 -6.21
CA THR A 39 -3.62 -15.48 -6.25
C THR A 39 -3.52 -14.58 -5.02
N SER A 40 -2.48 -14.74 -4.22
CA SER A 40 -2.20 -13.83 -3.11
C SER A 40 -1.72 -12.49 -3.65
N THR A 41 -2.16 -11.40 -3.02
CA THR A 41 -1.78 -10.03 -3.40
C THR A 41 -1.03 -9.32 -2.28
N ALA A 42 -0.32 -8.26 -2.62
CA ALA A 42 0.29 -7.36 -1.65
C ALA A 42 0.10 -5.90 -2.05
N ILE A 43 -0.10 -5.03 -1.07
CA ILE A 43 -0.21 -3.58 -1.27
C ILE A 43 1.10 -2.92 -0.86
N CYS A 44 1.63 -2.08 -1.74
CA CYS A 44 2.80 -1.27 -1.48
C CYS A 44 2.48 -0.09 -0.56
N LEU A 45 3.20 0.03 0.56
CA LEU A 45 3.02 1.08 1.57
C LEU A 45 4.13 2.15 1.55
N LEU A 46 4.99 2.14 0.53
CA LEU A 46 6.06 3.12 0.38
C LEU A 46 6.23 3.51 -1.10
N ASP A 47 6.22 4.81 -1.37
CA ASP A 47 6.45 5.29 -2.74
C ASP A 47 7.89 5.00 -3.20
N LYS A 48 8.04 4.62 -4.47
CA LYS A 48 9.33 4.20 -5.08
C LYS A 48 10.00 3.04 -4.36
N LEU A 49 9.22 2.12 -3.78
CA LEU A 49 9.75 0.93 -3.13
C LEU A 49 10.46 0.04 -4.17
N SER A 50 11.75 -0.21 -3.97
CA SER A 50 12.57 -0.94 -4.95
C SER A 50 12.16 -2.41 -5.08
N ILE A 51 12.15 -2.90 -6.32
CA ILE A 51 12.15 -4.32 -6.68
C ILE A 51 13.55 -4.65 -7.23
N ARG A 52 14.14 -5.76 -6.75
CA ARG A 52 15.53 -6.14 -7.00
C ARG A 52 15.65 -7.59 -7.46
N GLU A 53 16.71 -7.91 -8.17
CA GLU A 53 16.97 -9.28 -8.66
C GLU A 53 17.21 -10.29 -7.53
N THR A 54 17.71 -9.84 -6.38
CA THR A 54 17.97 -10.69 -5.20
C THR A 54 17.39 -10.06 -3.93
N PRO A 55 17.09 -10.85 -2.88
CA PRO A 55 16.51 -10.39 -1.61
C PRO A 55 17.57 -9.72 -0.71
N SER A 56 18.22 -8.70 -1.25
CA SER A 56 19.21 -7.90 -0.54
C SER A 56 19.16 -6.45 -1.02
N ALA A 57 19.53 -5.52 -0.14
CA ALA A 57 19.66 -4.11 -0.51
C ALA A 57 20.76 -3.87 -1.57
N LYS A 58 21.73 -4.80 -1.68
CA LYS A 58 22.79 -4.79 -2.70
C LYS A 58 22.37 -5.46 -4.03
N GLY A 59 21.20 -6.11 -4.06
CA GLY A 59 20.68 -6.71 -5.29
C GLY A 59 20.47 -5.64 -6.36
N LYS A 60 20.74 -6.00 -7.63
CA LYS A 60 20.56 -5.09 -8.76
C LYS A 60 19.11 -4.62 -8.83
N TRP A 61 18.93 -3.31 -9.00
CA TRP A 61 17.61 -2.70 -9.11
C TRP A 61 16.97 -3.06 -10.46
N ILE A 62 15.72 -3.52 -10.42
CA ILE A 62 14.91 -3.83 -11.60
C ILE A 62 13.97 -2.68 -11.90
N THR A 63 13.16 -2.32 -10.89
CA THR A 63 12.12 -1.29 -10.98
C THR A 63 11.67 -0.85 -9.58
N SER A 64 10.58 -0.09 -9.48
CA SER A 64 9.99 0.31 -8.20
C SER A 64 8.46 0.32 -8.25
N MET A 65 7.84 0.00 -7.12
CA MET A 65 6.39 0.15 -6.92
C MET A 65 6.02 1.55 -6.45
N SER A 66 4.80 1.97 -6.79
CA SER A 66 4.17 3.17 -6.26
C SER A 66 3.44 2.90 -4.93
N LEU A 67 3.30 3.93 -4.09
CA LEU A 67 2.45 3.84 -2.90
C LEU A 67 1.00 3.52 -3.30
N GLY A 68 0.39 2.52 -2.66
CA GLY A 68 -0.98 2.06 -2.92
C GLY A 68 -1.10 1.04 -4.07
N GLU A 69 -0.01 0.77 -4.79
CA GLU A 69 -0.01 -0.22 -5.86
C GLU A 69 -0.27 -1.62 -5.31
N THR A 70 -1.19 -2.35 -5.95
CA THR A 70 -1.48 -3.75 -5.64
C THR A 70 -0.74 -4.64 -6.63
N VAL A 71 0.03 -5.59 -6.10
CA VAL A 71 0.88 -6.50 -6.86
C VAL A 71 0.56 -7.95 -6.50
N THR A 72 0.99 -8.89 -7.35
CA THR A 72 0.90 -10.31 -7.00
C THR A 72 2.01 -10.67 -6.03
N PHE A 73 1.67 -11.32 -4.93
CA PHE A 73 2.63 -11.93 -4.01
C PHE A 73 2.82 -13.39 -4.41
N THR A 74 4.06 -13.82 -4.68
CA THR A 74 4.33 -15.18 -5.17
C THR A 74 4.46 -16.21 -4.04
N GLU A 75 4.22 -15.80 -2.80
CA GLU A 75 4.42 -16.60 -1.56
C GLU A 75 5.88 -16.97 -1.27
N GLU A 76 6.83 -16.53 -2.10
CA GLU A 76 8.26 -16.68 -1.83
C GLU A 76 8.76 -15.59 -0.88
N GLU A 77 9.44 -16.03 0.17
CA GLU A 77 10.03 -15.18 1.20
C GLU A 77 11.49 -15.55 1.46
N GLU A 78 12.35 -14.56 1.64
CA GLU A 78 13.75 -14.78 2.00
C GLU A 78 14.24 -13.72 3.00
N THR A 79 15.03 -14.16 3.98
CA THR A 79 15.65 -13.26 4.95
C THR A 79 17.11 -13.04 4.58
N ASP A 80 17.48 -11.78 4.30
CA ASP A 80 18.88 -11.40 4.01
C ASP A 80 19.78 -11.85 5.16
N ALA A 81 20.76 -12.71 4.86
CA ALA A 81 21.62 -13.34 5.87
C ALA A 81 22.45 -12.34 6.69
N THR A 82 22.75 -11.16 6.14
CA THR A 82 23.57 -10.12 6.80
C THR A 82 22.71 -9.18 7.62
N THR A 83 21.66 -8.62 7.01
CA THR A 83 20.84 -7.57 7.63
C THR A 83 19.64 -8.11 8.41
N LYS A 84 19.34 -9.40 8.28
CA LYS A 84 18.19 -10.09 8.87
C LYS A 84 16.84 -9.48 8.48
N LYS A 85 16.79 -8.76 7.35
CA LYS A 85 15.57 -8.15 6.82
C LYS A 85 14.85 -9.15 5.93
N LEU A 86 13.54 -9.25 6.12
CA LEU A 86 12.67 -10.09 5.32
C LEU A 86 12.33 -9.41 3.97
N TYR A 87 12.39 -10.21 2.93
CA TYR A 87 12.03 -9.83 1.56
C TYR A 87 10.94 -10.77 1.05
N TYR A 88 10.02 -10.21 0.29
CA TYR A 88 9.01 -10.94 -0.47
C TYR A 88 9.32 -10.81 -1.95
N LYS A 89 9.06 -11.88 -2.69
CA LYS A 89 9.07 -11.83 -4.13
C LYS A 89 7.66 -11.48 -4.64
N VAL A 90 7.62 -10.52 -5.55
CA VAL A 90 6.37 -9.95 -6.08
C VAL A 90 6.44 -9.82 -7.58
N LYS A 91 5.28 -9.87 -8.23
CA LYS A 91 5.11 -9.65 -9.67
C LYS A 91 4.17 -8.48 -9.93
N LEU A 92 4.65 -7.51 -10.71
CA LEU A 92 3.92 -6.34 -11.16
C LEU A 92 2.93 -6.68 -12.28
N THR A 93 2.00 -5.76 -12.52
CA THR A 93 1.00 -5.86 -13.60
C THR A 93 1.63 -5.86 -14.99
N ASP A 94 2.80 -5.23 -15.17
CA ASP A 94 3.58 -5.25 -16.41
C ASP A 94 4.42 -6.53 -16.59
N GLY A 95 4.28 -7.49 -15.66
CA GLY A 95 4.96 -8.79 -15.69
C GLY A 95 6.35 -8.80 -15.08
N LYS A 96 6.93 -7.65 -14.71
CA LYS A 96 8.23 -7.61 -14.01
C LYS A 96 8.11 -8.26 -12.63
N GLU A 97 9.13 -9.01 -12.25
CA GLU A 97 9.16 -9.77 -11.00
C GLU A 97 10.48 -9.55 -10.26
N GLY A 98 10.44 -9.56 -8.94
CA GLY A 98 11.65 -9.53 -8.12
C GLY A 98 11.37 -9.36 -6.63
N TRP A 99 12.44 -9.10 -5.88
CA TRP A 99 12.43 -9.05 -4.42
C TRP A 99 12.30 -7.64 -3.87
N THR A 100 11.49 -7.49 -2.83
CA THR A 100 11.29 -6.21 -2.14
C THR A 100 11.14 -6.39 -0.64
N ARG A 101 11.32 -5.33 0.15
CA ARG A 101 11.29 -5.42 1.62
C ARG A 101 9.86 -5.62 2.14
N ALA A 102 9.64 -6.74 2.83
CA ALA A 102 8.34 -7.17 3.35
C ALA A 102 7.68 -6.16 4.31
N THR A 103 8.48 -5.40 5.07
CA THR A 103 7.97 -4.40 6.02
C THR A 103 7.11 -3.32 5.36
N PHE A 104 7.35 -3.03 4.07
CA PHE A 104 6.63 -2.04 3.29
C PHE A 104 5.48 -2.64 2.46
N LEU A 105 5.11 -3.89 2.74
CA LEU A 105 3.98 -4.56 2.11
C LEU A 105 2.89 -4.90 3.13
N ALA A 106 1.65 -4.91 2.65
CA ALA A 106 0.51 -5.53 3.32
C ALA A 106 -0.03 -6.65 2.44
N VAL A 107 0.21 -7.90 2.84
CA VAL A 107 -0.25 -9.09 2.12
C VAL A 107 -1.74 -9.30 2.36
N ASN A 108 -2.46 -9.67 1.30
CA ASN A 108 -3.90 -9.96 1.28
C ASN A 108 -4.78 -8.82 1.85
N GLY A 109 -4.30 -7.57 1.74
CA GLY A 109 -5.05 -6.39 2.15
C GLY A 109 -5.90 -5.80 1.01
N LYS A 110 -6.67 -4.76 1.33
CA LYS A 110 -7.33 -3.88 0.35
C LYS A 110 -6.84 -2.45 0.50
N VAL A 111 -6.51 -1.79 -0.60
CA VAL A 111 -6.04 -0.39 -0.55
C VAL A 111 -7.21 0.55 -0.33
N GLY A 112 -6.98 1.62 0.42
CA GLY A 112 -7.94 2.70 0.61
C GLY A 112 -7.27 4.04 0.89
N ALA A 113 -8.04 5.11 0.76
CA ALA A 113 -7.62 6.48 1.07
C ALA A 113 -8.55 7.11 2.12
N MET A 114 -7.99 7.88 3.04
CA MET A 114 -8.76 8.59 4.06
C MET A 114 -9.56 9.75 3.46
N LEU A 115 -10.87 9.74 3.66
CA LEU A 115 -11.78 10.81 3.25
C LEU A 115 -11.60 12.07 4.09
N GLU A 116 -11.42 11.89 5.40
CA GLU A 116 -11.27 12.92 6.41
C GLU A 116 -10.16 12.56 7.41
N GLU A 117 -9.85 13.45 8.35
CA GLU A 117 -8.94 13.13 9.45
C GLU A 117 -9.52 12.00 10.32
N ALA A 118 -8.76 10.91 10.51
CA ALA A 118 -9.21 9.73 11.25
C ALA A 118 -8.42 9.57 12.55
N SER A 119 -9.11 9.51 13.69
CA SER A 119 -8.47 9.06 14.94
C SER A 119 -8.16 7.57 14.88
N MET A 120 -6.97 7.17 15.31
CA MET A 120 -6.57 5.77 15.39
C MET A 120 -6.87 5.19 16.77
N TYR A 121 -7.23 3.92 16.82
CA TYR A 121 -7.60 3.18 18.02
C TYR A 121 -6.74 1.92 18.17
N LYS A 122 -6.39 1.55 19.40
CA LYS A 122 -5.60 0.32 19.65
C LYS A 122 -6.41 -0.95 19.41
N ARG A 123 -7.73 -0.88 19.61
CA ARG A 123 -8.70 -1.97 19.44
C ARG A 123 -9.94 -1.42 18.73
N PRO A 124 -10.83 -2.28 18.19
CA PRO A 124 -12.09 -1.86 17.60
C PRO A 124 -13.11 -1.46 18.68
N ASP A 125 -12.75 -0.45 19.46
CA ASP A 125 -13.43 0.02 20.66
C ASP A 125 -13.11 1.51 20.87
N LEU A 126 -14.15 2.32 21.04
CA LEU A 126 -14.07 3.77 21.20
C LEU A 126 -13.22 4.19 22.42
N LEU A 127 -13.15 3.37 23.47
CA LEU A 127 -12.37 3.64 24.68
C LEU A 127 -10.85 3.49 24.46
N THR A 128 -10.43 2.99 23.29
CA THR A 128 -9.01 2.76 22.98
C THR A 128 -8.42 3.78 22.03
N LYS A 129 -9.07 4.95 21.92
CA LYS A 129 -8.60 6.07 21.12
C LYS A 129 -7.17 6.45 21.49
N THR A 130 -6.36 6.73 20.47
CA THR A 130 -5.00 7.24 20.61
C THR A 130 -4.93 8.71 20.23
N ASP A 131 -3.79 9.34 20.50
CA ASP A 131 -3.42 10.66 20.02
C ASP A 131 -3.06 10.69 18.52
N LYS A 132 -2.78 9.52 17.93
CA LYS A 132 -2.38 9.37 16.54
C LYS A 132 -3.58 9.49 15.59
N LYS A 133 -3.34 10.17 14.48
CA LYS A 133 -4.34 10.37 13.43
C LYS A 133 -3.77 10.13 12.04
N TYR A 134 -4.61 9.62 11.16
CA TYR A 134 -4.38 9.68 9.72
C TYR A 134 -4.97 10.96 9.17
N SER A 135 -4.28 11.58 8.23
CA SER A 135 -4.74 12.80 7.55
C SER A 135 -5.59 12.43 6.33
N VAL A 136 -6.36 13.41 5.85
CA VAL A 136 -7.05 13.34 4.55
C VAL A 136 -6.06 12.90 3.46
N MET A 137 -6.47 12.00 2.57
CA MET A 137 -5.65 11.39 1.51
C MET A 137 -4.48 10.51 1.97
N ASP A 138 -4.33 10.20 3.27
CA ASP A 138 -3.39 9.14 3.63
C ASP A 138 -3.85 7.81 3.01
N ILE A 139 -2.93 7.15 2.32
CA ILE A 139 -3.16 5.85 1.68
C ILE A 139 -2.78 4.75 2.67
N ILE A 140 -3.68 3.79 2.84
CA ILE A 140 -3.55 2.68 3.77
C ILE A 140 -3.87 1.35 3.09
N ALA A 141 -3.47 0.27 3.74
CA ALA A 141 -3.99 -1.07 3.48
C ALA A 141 -4.92 -1.50 4.61
N ILE A 142 -6.14 -1.89 4.29
CA ILE A 142 -7.09 -2.56 5.17
C ILE A 142 -6.67 -4.03 5.26
N THR A 143 -6.35 -4.50 6.47
CA THR A 143 -5.90 -5.87 6.72
C THR A 143 -6.94 -6.72 7.45
N GLU A 144 -7.90 -6.10 8.12
CA GLU A 144 -8.97 -6.79 8.85
C GLU A 144 -10.22 -5.91 8.91
N ASN A 145 -11.39 -6.54 8.94
CA ASN A 145 -12.68 -5.90 9.16
C ASN A 145 -13.38 -6.53 10.37
N LYS A 146 -13.86 -5.70 11.29
CA LYS A 146 -14.73 -6.10 12.40
C LYS A 146 -15.88 -5.11 12.58
N GLY A 147 -16.97 -5.32 11.85
CA GLY A 147 -18.14 -4.44 11.86
C GLY A 147 -17.79 -3.08 11.25
N ASP A 148 -18.00 -2.00 11.99
CA ASP A 148 -17.64 -0.65 11.53
C ASP A 148 -16.16 -0.31 11.69
N TRP A 149 -15.34 -1.28 12.09
CA TRP A 149 -13.94 -1.09 12.37
C TRP A 149 -13.07 -1.77 11.33
N MET A 150 -12.09 -1.03 10.83
CA MET A 150 -11.10 -1.53 9.89
C MET A 150 -9.74 -1.47 10.56
N LYS A 151 -9.06 -2.62 10.63
CA LYS A 151 -7.64 -2.62 10.96
C LYS A 151 -6.88 -2.19 9.71
N VAL A 152 -6.09 -1.13 9.85
CA VAL A 152 -5.33 -0.55 8.76
C VAL A 152 -3.86 -0.55 9.06
N LYS A 153 -3.05 -0.68 8.01
CA LYS A 153 -1.60 -0.58 8.00
C LYS A 153 -1.20 0.52 7.03
N GLY A 154 -0.37 1.46 7.45
CA GLY A 154 0.09 2.54 6.56
C GLY A 154 0.98 3.55 7.27
N ARG A 155 1.46 4.52 6.51
CA ARG A 155 2.28 5.63 7.04
C ARG A 155 1.43 6.88 7.14
N ARG A 156 1.28 7.41 8.35
CA ARG A 156 0.60 8.69 8.62
C ARG A 156 1.42 9.86 8.08
N ALA A 157 0.77 10.97 7.70
CA ALA A 157 1.47 12.18 7.25
C ALA A 157 2.53 12.68 8.27
N GLU A 158 2.21 12.65 9.56
CA GLU A 158 3.09 13.05 10.66
C GLU A 158 3.95 11.88 11.21
N GLY A 159 3.81 10.68 10.63
CA GLY A 159 4.47 9.47 11.12
C GLY A 159 5.77 9.14 10.37
N GLU A 160 6.78 8.67 11.11
CA GLU A 160 8.03 8.16 10.53
C GLU A 160 7.89 6.71 10.02
N TYR A 161 7.10 5.89 10.71
CA TYR A 161 7.01 4.45 10.48
C TYR A 161 5.66 4.05 9.89
N ILE A 162 5.64 2.85 9.29
CA ILE A 162 4.38 2.17 9.01
C ILE A 162 3.84 1.64 10.34
N GLU A 163 2.59 1.98 10.62
CA GLU A 163 1.91 1.63 11.85
C GLU A 163 0.63 0.86 11.55
N GLU A 164 0.16 0.12 12.54
CA GLU A 164 -1.14 -0.56 12.50
C GLU A 164 -2.07 0.01 13.57
N GLY A 165 -3.36 0.08 13.24
CA GLY A 165 -4.39 0.47 14.19
C GLY A 165 -5.78 0.31 13.62
N TRP A 166 -6.78 0.55 14.45
CA TRP A 166 -8.18 0.47 14.07
C TRP A 166 -8.75 1.85 13.79
N ILE A 167 -9.55 1.96 12.74
CA ILE A 167 -10.29 3.18 12.37
C ILE A 167 -11.72 2.84 11.98
N LYS A 168 -12.59 3.85 11.92
CA LYS A 168 -13.96 3.68 11.44
C LYS A 168 -14.00 3.53 9.92
N SER A 169 -14.74 2.52 9.45
CA SER A 169 -14.87 2.18 8.03
C SER A 169 -15.44 3.32 7.18
N SER A 170 -16.35 4.13 7.74
CA SER A 170 -17.00 5.26 7.06
C SER A 170 -16.03 6.34 6.57
N ASN A 171 -14.79 6.36 7.07
CA ASN A 171 -13.79 7.35 6.69
C ASN A 171 -12.85 6.89 5.56
N ILE A 172 -13.09 5.72 4.96
CA ILE A 172 -12.20 5.15 3.95
C ILE A 172 -12.91 5.11 2.61
N SER A 173 -12.27 5.65 1.57
CA SER A 173 -12.63 5.37 0.18
C SER A 173 -11.80 4.21 -0.35
N ASN A 174 -12.46 3.23 -0.96
CA ASN A 174 -11.81 2.15 -1.73
C ASN A 174 -11.91 2.40 -3.24
N ASP A 175 -12.38 3.59 -3.64
CA ASP A 175 -12.50 3.99 -5.04
C ASP A 175 -11.11 4.26 -5.63
N GLU A 176 -10.85 3.68 -6.81
CA GLU A 176 -9.53 3.77 -7.45
C GLU A 176 -9.15 5.20 -7.83
N ILE A 177 -10.13 6.04 -8.17
CA ILE A 177 -9.92 7.44 -8.56
C ILE A 177 -9.58 8.29 -7.34
N ASP A 178 -10.22 8.01 -6.20
CA ASP A 178 -9.86 8.63 -4.91
C ASP A 178 -8.43 8.23 -4.49
N ILE A 179 -8.08 6.95 -4.58
CA ILE A 179 -6.73 6.45 -4.24
C ILE A 179 -5.66 7.07 -5.16
N ALA A 180 -5.92 7.12 -6.47
CA ALA A 180 -5.02 7.74 -7.43
C ALA A 180 -4.84 9.23 -7.17
N THR A 181 -5.95 9.96 -6.96
CA THR A 181 -5.93 11.39 -6.62
C THR A 181 -5.12 11.66 -5.36
N ALA A 182 -5.34 10.86 -4.31
CA ALA A 182 -4.58 10.96 -3.06
C ALA A 182 -3.06 10.77 -3.29
N LYS A 183 -2.67 9.77 -4.08
CA LYS A 183 -1.26 9.50 -4.40
C LYS A 183 -0.61 10.66 -5.14
N PHE A 184 -1.27 11.17 -6.19
CA PHE A 184 -0.71 12.26 -6.99
C PHE A 184 -0.71 13.59 -6.23
N ALA A 185 -1.75 13.88 -5.45
CA ALA A 185 -1.79 15.04 -4.59
C ALA A 185 -0.67 15.01 -3.55
N ARG A 186 -0.40 13.85 -2.91
CA ARG A 186 0.72 13.70 -1.97
C ARG A 186 2.06 14.03 -2.64
N SER A 187 2.29 13.52 -3.85
CA SER A 187 3.49 13.84 -4.62
C SER A 187 3.58 15.34 -4.94
N ALA A 188 2.47 15.95 -5.37
CA ALA A 188 2.40 17.38 -5.66
C ALA A 188 2.67 18.26 -4.42
N MET A 189 2.11 17.91 -3.26
CA MET A 189 2.34 18.63 -2.00
C MET A 189 3.77 18.48 -1.47
N SER A 190 4.50 17.43 -1.89
CA SER A 190 5.89 17.19 -1.48
C SER A 190 6.93 18.01 -2.28
N LYS A 191 6.50 18.77 -3.29
CA LYS A 191 7.41 19.63 -4.07
C LYS A 191 8.10 20.66 -3.19
N SER A 192 9.26 21.14 -3.66
CA SER A 192 10.17 21.92 -2.82
C SER A 192 9.63 23.32 -2.55
N THR A 193 9.11 23.99 -3.58
CA THR A 193 8.59 25.36 -3.48
C THR A 193 7.06 25.40 -3.53
N MET A 194 6.48 26.47 -2.96
CA MET A 194 5.04 26.67 -3.01
C MET A 194 4.52 26.79 -4.45
N THR A 195 5.26 27.48 -5.33
CA THR A 195 4.94 27.60 -6.76
C THR A 195 4.88 26.23 -7.45
N GLU A 196 5.87 25.35 -7.20
CA GLU A 196 5.84 23.99 -7.75
C GLU A 196 4.69 23.15 -7.20
N ARG A 197 4.36 23.30 -5.91
CA ARG A 197 3.21 22.62 -5.28
C ARG A 197 1.90 23.04 -5.94
N ILE A 198 1.70 24.35 -6.12
CA ILE A 198 0.50 24.90 -6.77
C ILE A 198 0.37 24.33 -8.18
N LYS A 199 1.42 24.44 -8.99
CA LYS A 199 1.41 23.95 -10.38
C LYS A 199 1.10 22.45 -10.43
N ALA A 200 1.78 21.65 -9.62
CA ALA A 200 1.57 20.20 -9.62
C ALA A 200 0.16 19.81 -9.11
N LEU A 201 -0.41 20.55 -8.16
CA LEU A 201 -1.78 20.34 -7.71
C LEU A 201 -2.82 20.75 -8.77
N GLU A 202 -2.55 21.83 -9.52
CA GLU A 202 -3.38 22.23 -10.66
C GLU A 202 -3.39 21.16 -11.76
N GLU A 203 -2.24 20.53 -12.04
CA GLU A 203 -2.17 19.38 -12.95
C GLU A 203 -3.03 18.21 -12.46
N VAL A 204 -3.08 17.94 -11.15
CA VAL A 204 -3.92 16.88 -10.58
C VAL A 204 -5.41 17.19 -10.76
N ILE A 205 -5.88 18.39 -10.38
CA ILE A 205 -7.32 18.72 -10.45
C ILE A 205 -7.84 18.93 -11.87
N ASN A 206 -6.96 19.20 -12.83
CA ASN A 206 -7.31 19.37 -14.24
C ASN A 206 -7.20 18.06 -15.04
N ASN A 207 -6.75 16.97 -14.42
CA ASN A 207 -6.73 15.66 -15.03
C ASN A 207 -8.17 15.10 -15.11
N GLN A 208 -8.63 14.77 -16.32
CA GLN A 208 -9.99 14.28 -16.57
C GLN A 208 -10.25 12.92 -15.89
N ASP A 209 -9.26 12.03 -15.85
CA ASP A 209 -9.36 10.70 -15.23
C ASP A 209 -9.52 10.78 -13.71
N LEU A 210 -9.13 11.91 -13.11
CA LEU A 210 -9.20 12.15 -11.65
C LEU A 210 -10.40 13.01 -11.23
N SER A 211 -11.16 13.52 -12.20
CA SER A 211 -12.15 14.59 -11.98
C SER A 211 -13.34 14.21 -11.11
N SER A 212 -13.66 12.93 -11.00
CA SER A 212 -14.74 12.41 -10.15
C SER A 212 -14.32 12.18 -8.69
N SER A 213 -13.04 12.38 -8.35
CA SER A 213 -12.58 12.16 -6.98
C SER A 213 -13.27 13.08 -5.98
N LYS A 214 -13.59 12.52 -4.81
CA LYS A 214 -14.10 13.26 -3.65
C LYS A 214 -13.10 14.28 -3.12
N PHE A 215 -11.81 14.14 -3.45
CA PHE A 215 -10.76 15.05 -2.99
C PHE A 215 -10.62 16.33 -3.82
N ILE A 216 -11.28 16.45 -4.98
CA ILE A 216 -11.11 17.61 -5.87
C ILE A 216 -11.36 18.94 -5.16
N ASN A 217 -12.43 19.03 -4.36
CA ASN A 217 -12.74 20.27 -3.64
C ASN A 217 -11.72 20.56 -2.53
N VAL A 218 -11.24 19.53 -1.83
CA VAL A 218 -10.18 19.67 -0.82
C VAL A 218 -8.89 20.22 -1.46
N LEU A 219 -8.53 19.72 -2.65
CA LEU A 219 -7.36 20.19 -3.39
C LEU A 219 -7.51 21.62 -3.90
N LYS A 220 -8.69 22.00 -4.40
CA LYS A 220 -8.98 23.40 -4.80
C LYS A 220 -8.79 24.37 -3.64
N SER A 221 -9.33 24.05 -2.47
CA SER A 221 -9.14 24.86 -1.26
C SER A 221 -7.67 24.93 -0.85
N LYS A 222 -6.92 23.82 -0.97
CA LYS A 222 -5.48 23.79 -0.68
C LYS A 222 -4.67 24.66 -1.63
N ILE A 223 -4.98 24.64 -2.93
CA ILE A 223 -4.35 25.49 -3.94
C ILE A 223 -4.61 26.97 -3.63
N ALA A 224 -5.84 27.32 -3.27
CA ALA A 224 -6.18 28.70 -2.90
C ALA A 224 -5.38 29.18 -1.67
N ASP A 225 -5.29 28.36 -0.62
CA ASP A 225 -4.46 28.62 0.56
C ASP A 225 -2.98 28.76 0.22
N TYR A 226 -2.46 27.95 -0.69
CA TYR A 226 -1.07 28.09 -1.15
C TYR A 226 -0.85 29.38 -1.92
N LYS A 227 -1.79 29.79 -2.79
CA LYS A 227 -1.70 31.05 -3.54
C LYS A 227 -1.69 32.28 -2.61
N THR A 228 -2.50 32.29 -1.56
CA THR A 228 -2.51 33.42 -0.59
C THR A 228 -1.23 33.49 0.24
N LYS A 229 -0.57 32.36 0.49
CA LYS A 229 0.71 32.30 1.22
C LYS A 229 1.93 32.54 0.32
N ASN A 230 1.79 32.39 -0.99
CA ASN A 230 2.86 32.55 -1.97
C ASN A 230 2.97 34.00 -2.48
N VAL A 231 2.95 34.98 -1.57
CA VAL A 231 3.15 36.40 -1.92
C VAL A 231 4.63 36.72 -1.77
N ALA A 232 5.22 37.39 -2.77
CA ALA A 232 6.57 37.92 -2.66
C ALA A 232 6.61 38.91 -1.49
N ILE A 233 7.56 38.73 -0.56
CA ILE A 233 7.84 39.75 0.46
C ILE A 233 8.35 40.98 -0.31
N ASP A 234 7.56 42.04 -0.37
CA ASP A 234 7.99 43.30 -0.97
C ASP A 234 9.04 43.91 -0.01
N VAL A 235 10.31 43.85 -0.39
CA VAL A 235 11.46 44.27 0.44
C VAL A 235 11.54 45.80 0.59
N LYS A 236 10.49 46.54 0.23
CA LYS A 236 10.50 48.00 0.20
C LYS A 236 10.32 48.68 1.57
N ASP A 237 9.97 47.95 2.63
CA ASP A 237 9.70 48.55 3.94
C ASP A 237 10.76 48.26 5.03
N VAL A 238 11.92 47.67 4.70
CA VAL A 238 13.06 47.69 5.63
C VAL A 238 13.89 48.95 5.36
N LYS A 239 13.37 50.11 5.78
CA LYS A 239 14.24 51.27 6.02
C LYS A 239 15.13 50.92 7.22
N VAL A 240 16.34 50.46 6.94
CA VAL A 240 17.43 50.45 7.92
C VAL A 240 17.73 51.92 8.21
N GLU A 241 17.23 52.43 9.33
CA GLU A 241 17.75 53.68 9.89
C GLU A 241 19.19 53.41 10.33
N GLU A 242 20.12 53.85 9.50
CA GLU A 242 21.54 53.86 9.79
C GLU A 242 21.78 54.87 10.92
N VAL A 243 21.83 54.38 12.16
CA VAL A 243 22.23 55.20 13.31
C VAL A 243 23.73 55.41 13.23
N ALA A 244 24.13 56.54 12.65
CA ALA A 244 25.50 57.04 12.73
C ALA A 244 25.85 57.40 14.18
N LYS A 245 26.87 56.75 14.75
CA LYS A 245 27.72 57.27 15.82
C LYS A 245 29.13 56.69 15.71
#